data_AF-A0A059X4D6-F1
#
_entry.id   AF-A0A059X4D6-F1
#
_cell.length_a   1.000
_cell.length_b   1.000
_cell.length_c   1.000
_cell.angle_alpha   90.00
_cell.angle_beta   90.00
_cell.angle_gamma   90.00
#
_symmetry.space_group_name_H-M   'P 1'
#
loop_
_entity.id
_entity.type
_entity.pdbx_description
1 polymer ?
#
loop_
_entity_poly.entity_id
_entity_poly.type
_entity_poly.pdbx_seq_one_letter_code
_entity_poly.pdbx_strand_id
1 'polypeptide(L)'
;MEQSQHELYEYARKRVKQKRRVYIHFILFFVSSFFFYIINKWLDVDPQDDWYLWAITAWAFIFVLHFIKVFVTESFINKTWEREQIEKLVARQERRIEELQKKLDKENPATPQSTAF
;
A
#
# COMPACT_ATOMS: atom_id res chain seq x y z
N MET A 1 15.19 -19.35 -12.82
CA MET A 1 15.01 -19.34 -11.35
C MET A 1 15.36 -17.99 -10.70
N GLU A 2 16.39 -17.27 -11.18
CA GLU A 2 16.83 -16.01 -10.54
C GLU A 2 15.83 -14.82 -10.62
N GLN A 3 15.09 -14.68 -11.73
CA GLN A 3 14.10 -13.59 -11.89
C GLN A 3 13.01 -13.61 -10.81
N SER A 4 12.63 -14.79 -10.30
CA SER A 4 11.63 -14.91 -9.24
C SER A 4 12.07 -14.29 -7.91
N GLN A 5 13.36 -14.36 -7.58
CA GLN A 5 13.90 -13.85 -6.31
C GLN A 5 13.95 -12.33 -6.32
N HIS A 6 14.27 -11.73 -7.48
CA HIS A 6 14.28 -10.28 -7.63
C HIS A 6 12.87 -9.69 -7.56
N GLU A 7 11.88 -10.36 -8.15
CA GLU A 7 10.46 -9.97 -8.06
C GLU A 7 9.90 -10.11 -6.64
N LEU A 8 10.24 -11.20 -5.94
CA LEU A 8 9.89 -11.39 -4.53
C LEU A 8 10.48 -10.30 -3.63
N TYR A 9 11.74 -9.90 -3.90
CA TYR A 9 12.41 -8.82 -3.18
C TYR A 9 11.75 -7.45 -3.45
N GLU A 10 11.49 -7.12 -4.71
CA GLU A 10 10.81 -5.89 -5.09
C GLU A 10 9.39 -5.82 -4.52
N TYR A 11 8.67 -6.94 -4.47
CA TYR A 11 7.38 -7.04 -3.80
C TYR A 11 7.50 -6.79 -2.30
N ALA A 12 8.41 -7.48 -1.60
CA ALA A 12 8.65 -7.27 -0.17
C ALA A 12 9.01 -5.80 0.13
N ARG A 13 9.85 -5.18 -0.71
CA ARG A 13 10.27 -3.78 -0.61
C ARG A 13 9.10 -2.81 -0.77
N LYS A 14 8.22 -3.02 -1.75
CA LYS A 14 6.99 -2.22 -1.92
C LYS A 14 6.09 -2.28 -0.69
N ARG A 15 5.94 -3.46 -0.08
CA ARG A 15 5.14 -3.65 1.14
C ARG A 15 5.69 -2.89 2.34
N VAL A 16 7.02 -2.84 2.50
CA VAL A 16 7.67 -2.05 3.55
C VAL A 16 7.49 -0.55 3.31
N LYS A 17 7.59 -0.10 2.06
CA LYS A 17 7.43 1.31 1.69
C LYS A 17 6.00 1.83 1.92
N GLN A 18 4.99 1.01 1.67
CA GLN A 18 3.60 1.31 2.01
C GLN A 18 3.39 1.47 3.53
N LYS A 19 3.91 0.54 4.35
CA LYS A 19 3.83 0.66 5.82
C LYS A 19 4.52 1.93 6.33
N ARG A 20 5.67 2.27 5.78
CA ARG A 20 6.44 3.48 6.15
C ARG A 20 5.68 4.77 5.83
N ARG A 21 4.94 4.81 4.73
CA ARG A 21 4.14 5.99 4.34
C ARG A 21 3.07 6.28 5.39
N VAL A 22 2.35 5.27 5.86
CA VAL A 22 1.34 5.43 6.93
C VAL A 22 1.96 5.98 8.22
N TYR A 23 3.13 5.46 8.61
CA TYR A 23 3.84 5.92 9.81
C TYR A 23 4.28 7.39 9.74
N ILE A 24 4.79 7.85 8.59
CA ILE A 24 5.19 9.26 8.42
C ILE A 24 3.98 10.19 8.55
N HIS A 25 2.83 9.81 7.97
CA HIS A 25 1.60 10.61 8.12
C HIS A 25 1.10 10.63 9.57
N PHE A 26 1.20 9.52 10.30
CA PHE A 26 0.82 9.45 11.71
C PHE A 26 1.70 10.36 12.58
N ILE A 27 3.01 10.36 12.33
CA ILE A 27 3.97 11.22 13.04
C ILE A 27 3.73 12.69 12.69
N LEU A 28 3.53 13.01 11.41
CA LEU A 28 3.28 14.38 10.96
C LEU A 28 1.97 14.91 11.56
N PHE A 29 0.92 14.08 11.64
CA PHE A 29 -0.32 14.43 12.33
C PHE A 29 -0.09 14.74 13.82
N PHE A 30 0.63 13.87 14.53
CA PHE A 30 0.95 14.09 15.94
C PHE A 30 1.72 15.41 16.16
N VAL A 31 2.71 15.66 15.30
CA VAL A 31 3.51 16.90 15.34
C VAL A 31 2.66 18.11 15.02
N SER A 32 1.80 18.06 14.01
CA SER A 32 0.87 19.15 13.69
C SER A 32 -0.10 19.42 14.83
N SER A 33 -0.68 18.38 15.45
CA SER A 33 -1.58 18.55 16.60
C SER A 33 -0.87 19.20 17.79
N PHE A 34 0.39 18.85 18.04
CA PHE A 34 1.20 19.45 19.10
C PHE A 34 1.59 20.91 18.79
N PHE A 35 1.88 21.21 17.52
CA PHE A 35 2.18 22.56 17.05
C PHE A 35 0.98 23.51 17.22
N PHE A 36 -0.24 23.02 16.93
CA PHE A 36 -1.47 23.77 17.17
C PHE A 36 -1.73 24.02 18.65
N TYR A 37 -1.49 23.02 19.51
CA TYR A 37 -1.60 23.18 20.95
C TYR A 37 -0.64 24.25 21.48
N ILE A 38 0.63 24.23 21.06
CA ILE A 38 1.63 25.22 21.47
C ILE A 38 1.25 26.62 21.00
N ILE A 39 0.84 26.77 19.73
CA ILE A 39 0.35 28.05 19.20
C ILE A 39 -0.81 28.55 20.06
N ASN A 40 -1.83 27.74 20.30
CA ASN A 40 -2.99 28.16 21.09
C ASN A 40 -2.62 28.60 22.52
N LYS A 41 -1.62 27.95 23.14
CA LYS A 41 -1.22 28.19 24.53
C LYS A 41 -0.16 29.28 24.69
N TRP A 42 0.62 29.59 23.65
CA TRP A 42 1.75 30.52 23.70
C TRP A 42 1.42 31.89 23.11
N LEU A 43 0.46 31.96 22.18
CA LEU A 43 0.13 33.19 21.49
C LEU A 43 -0.84 34.09 22.29
N ASP A 44 -1.50 33.57 23.34
CA ASP A 44 -2.38 34.30 24.29
C ASP A 44 -3.20 35.43 23.62
N VAL A 45 -3.74 35.14 22.42
CA VAL A 45 -4.29 36.18 21.56
C VAL A 45 -5.73 36.43 21.95
N ASP A 46 -5.85 37.54 22.66
CA ASP A 46 -6.99 38.44 22.79
C ASP A 46 -8.36 37.80 23.13
N PRO A 47 -8.90 38.00 24.34
CA PRO A 47 -10.16 37.41 24.80
C PRO A 47 -11.43 38.01 24.16
N GLN A 48 -11.31 38.89 23.16
CA GLN A 48 -12.45 39.64 22.58
C GLN A 48 -12.91 39.15 21.20
N ASP A 49 -12.06 38.50 20.41
CA ASP A 49 -12.43 37.99 19.09
C ASP A 49 -12.00 36.53 18.92
N ASP A 50 -12.96 35.66 18.58
CA ASP A 50 -12.81 34.21 18.42
C ASP A 50 -12.04 33.82 17.12
N TRP A 51 -10.96 34.52 16.79
CA TRP A 51 -10.15 34.26 15.59
C TRP A 51 -9.50 32.86 15.63
N TYR A 52 -9.19 32.37 16.85
CA TYR A 52 -8.63 31.03 17.08
C TYR A 52 -9.60 29.92 16.65
N LEU A 53 -10.91 30.16 16.75
CA LEU A 53 -11.97 29.25 16.33
C LEU A 53 -11.97 29.05 14.82
N TRP A 54 -11.74 30.12 14.05
CA TRP A 54 -11.57 30.06 12.60
C TRP A 54 -10.28 29.33 12.20
N ALA A 55 -9.18 29.58 12.91
CA ALA A 55 -7.90 28.90 12.67
C ALA A 55 -7.99 27.39 12.94
N ILE A 56 -8.61 27.00 14.07
CA ILE A 56 -8.84 25.60 14.43
C ILE A 56 -9.79 24.93 13.44
N THR A 57 -10.85 25.62 13.02
CA THR A 57 -11.84 25.09 12.06
C THR A 57 -11.22 24.86 10.68
N ALA A 58 -10.45 25.82 10.16
CA ALA A 58 -9.75 25.67 8.89
C ALA A 58 -8.73 24.51 8.95
N TRP A 59 -8.02 24.37 10.06
CA TRP A 59 -7.04 23.30 10.22
C TRP A 59 -7.68 21.93 10.40
N ALA A 60 -8.76 21.84 11.18
CA ALA A 60 -9.56 20.63 11.34
C ALA A 60 -10.14 20.17 10.00
N PHE A 61 -10.61 21.10 9.16
CA PHE A 61 -11.13 20.79 7.83
C PHE A 61 -10.08 20.17 6.91
N ILE A 62 -8.87 20.76 6.83
CA ILE A 62 -7.76 20.20 6.05
C ILE A 62 -7.38 18.81 6.59
N PHE A 63 -7.35 18.64 7.91
CA PHE A 63 -7.01 17.36 8.52
C PHE A 63 -8.05 16.27 8.20
N VAL A 64 -9.34 16.57 8.25
CA VAL A 64 -10.42 15.61 7.92
C VAL A 64 -10.32 15.16 6.45
N LEU A 65 -10.10 16.08 5.52
CA LEU A 65 -9.90 15.74 4.11
C LEU A 65 -8.67 14.84 3.90
N HIS A 66 -7.59 15.13 4.61
CA HIS A 66 -6.37 14.32 4.58
C HIS A 66 -6.60 12.91 5.17
N PHE A 67 -7.32 12.82 6.28
CA PHE A 67 -7.68 11.57 6.93
C PHE A 67 -8.50 10.67 6.01
N ILE A 68 -9.57 11.21 5.39
CA ILE A 68 -10.41 10.45 4.46
C ILE A 68 -9.60 9.94 3.27
N LYS A 69 -8.76 10.80 2.66
CA LYS A 69 -7.94 10.42 1.50
C LYS A 69 -6.92 9.32 1.83
N VAL A 70 -6.25 9.40 2.97
CA VAL A 70 -5.25 8.40 3.35
C VAL A 70 -5.90 7.10 3.82
N PHE A 71 -6.99 7.18 4.58
CA PHE A 71 -7.63 6.00 5.17
C PHE A 71 -8.47 5.21 4.15
N VAL A 72 -9.24 5.89 3.30
CA VAL A 72 -10.13 5.24 2.31
C VAL A 72 -9.35 4.81 1.06
N THR A 73 -8.46 5.66 0.54
CA THR A 73 -7.83 5.42 -0.77
C THR A 73 -6.60 4.52 -0.69
N GLU A 74 -5.75 4.64 0.34
CA GLU A 74 -4.51 3.83 0.39
C GLU A 74 -4.65 2.48 1.08
N SER A 75 -5.51 2.34 2.09
CA SER A 75 -5.56 1.12 2.91
C SER A 75 -6.43 0.00 2.29
N PHE A 76 -7.57 0.36 1.69
CA PHE A 76 -8.60 -0.61 1.32
C PHE A 76 -8.60 -1.01 -0.16
N ILE A 77 -8.48 -0.06 -1.10
CA ILE A 77 -8.67 -0.37 -2.53
C ILE A 77 -7.45 -1.01 -3.19
N ASN A 78 -6.24 -0.54 -2.89
CA ASN A 78 -5.06 -1.01 -3.63
C ASN A 78 -4.69 -2.45 -3.23
N LYS A 79 -4.83 -2.78 -1.95
CA LYS A 79 -4.19 -3.98 -1.36
C LYS A 79 -4.94 -5.29 -1.63
N THR A 80 -6.27 -5.23 -1.65
CA THR A 80 -7.14 -6.37 -1.98
C THR A 80 -7.21 -6.57 -3.49
N TRP A 81 -7.41 -5.49 -4.24
CA TRP A 81 -7.44 -5.53 -5.70
C TRP A 81 -6.10 -6.01 -6.31
N GLU A 82 -4.96 -5.52 -5.80
CA GLU A 82 -3.64 -5.95 -6.27
C GLU A 82 -3.41 -7.45 -6.02
N ARG A 83 -3.90 -7.99 -4.89
CA ARG A 83 -3.81 -9.42 -4.59
C ARG A 83 -4.68 -10.27 -5.50
N GLU A 84 -5.94 -9.89 -5.69
CA GLU A 84 -6.85 -10.61 -6.60
C GLU A 84 -6.30 -10.63 -8.03
N GLN A 85 -5.71 -9.53 -8.50
CA GLN A 85 -5.15 -9.46 -9.84
C GLN A 85 -3.89 -10.31 -10.00
N ILE A 86 -3.02 -10.35 -8.98
CA ILE A 86 -1.84 -11.22 -8.98
C ILE A 86 -2.26 -12.69 -8.97
N GLU A 87 -3.19 -13.08 -8.10
CA GLU A 87 -3.69 -14.46 -8.02
C GLU A 87 -4.31 -14.92 -9.35
N LYS A 88 -5.09 -14.04 -9.99
CA LYS A 88 -5.69 -14.29 -11.31
C LYS A 88 -4.65 -14.44 -12.43
N LEU A 89 -3.55 -13.67 -12.36
CA LEU A 89 -2.44 -13.75 -13.31
C LEU A 89 -1.64 -15.04 -13.13
N VAL A 90 -1.30 -15.41 -11.89
CA VAL A 90 -0.57 -16.64 -11.56
C VAL A 90 -1.38 -17.86 -11.95
N ALA A 91 -2.67 -17.92 -11.60
CA ALA A 91 -3.55 -19.02 -11.99
C ALA A 91 -3.65 -19.20 -13.52
N ARG A 92 -3.57 -18.11 -14.29
CA ARG A 92 -3.54 -18.17 -15.76
C ARG A 92 -2.22 -18.72 -16.29
N GLN A 93 -1.10 -18.36 -15.66
CA GLN A 93 0.21 -18.88 -16.03
C GLN A 93 0.33 -20.38 -15.73
N GLU A 94 -0.10 -20.83 -14.55
CA GLU A 94 -0.10 -22.25 -14.17
C GLU A 94 -0.90 -23.12 -15.15
N ARG A 95 -2.13 -22.70 -15.49
CA ARG A 95 -2.95 -23.41 -16.49
C ARG A 95 -2.25 -23.52 -17.85
N ARG A 96 -1.55 -22.47 -18.27
CA ARG A 96 -0.84 -22.48 -19.56
C ARG A 96 0.38 -23.40 -19.53
N ILE A 97 1.06 -23.50 -18.38
CA ILE A 97 2.15 -24.46 -18.18
C ILE A 97 1.61 -25.89 -18.24
N GLU A 98 0.50 -26.19 -17.55
CA GLU A 98 -0.15 -27.51 -17.60
C GLU A 98 -0.59 -27.90 -19.02
N GLU A 99 -1.17 -26.96 -19.79
CA GLU A 99 -1.57 -27.21 -21.18
C GLU A 99 -0.37 -27.49 -22.09
N LEU A 100 0.74 -26.78 -21.89
CA LEU A 100 1.97 -27.00 -22.64
C LEU A 100 2.60 -28.36 -22.30
N GLN A 101 2.61 -28.75 -21.02
CA GLN A 101 3.06 -30.09 -20.59
C GLN A 101 2.20 -31.19 -21.21
N LYS A 102 0.86 -31.07 -21.14
CA LYS A 102 -0.05 -32.05 -21.77
C LYS A 102 0.15 -32.17 -23.29
N LYS A 103 0.48 -31.08 -23.98
CA LYS A 103 0.78 -31.10 -25.42
C LYS A 103 2.11 -31.79 -25.70
N LEU A 104 3.15 -31.50 -24.92
CA LEU A 104 4.44 -32.17 -25.00
C LEU A 104 4.33 -33.68 -24.76
N ASP A 105 3.58 -34.09 -23.74
CA ASP A 105 3.35 -35.52 -23.41
C ASP A 105 2.56 -36.24 -24.52
N LYS A 106 1.67 -35.54 -25.21
CA LYS A 106 0.88 -36.08 -26.32
C LYS A 106 1.66 -36.16 -27.64
N GLU A 107 2.50 -35.18 -27.92
CA GLU A 107 3.33 -35.15 -29.14
C GLU A 107 4.56 -36.05 -29.05
N ASN A 108 5.03 -36.40 -27.85
CA ASN A 108 6.20 -37.24 -27.66
C ASN A 108 5.94 -38.46 -26.75
N PRO A 109 5.25 -39.51 -27.24
CA PRO A 109 4.98 -40.73 -26.47
C PRO A 109 6.22 -41.61 -26.21
N ALA A 110 7.42 -41.22 -26.63
CA ALA A 110 8.62 -42.06 -26.65
C ALA A 110 9.82 -41.53 -25.87
N THR A 111 9.62 -40.77 -24.79
CA THR A 111 10.70 -40.48 -23.84
C THR A 111 10.23 -40.71 -22.40
N PRO A 112 10.53 -41.88 -21.80
CA PRO A 112 10.44 -42.00 -20.35
C PRO A 112 11.43 -41.02 -19.71
N GLN A 113 10.99 -40.41 -18.62
CA GLN A 113 11.70 -39.38 -17.88
C GLN A 113 13.19 -39.72 -17.69
N SER A 114 14.06 -39.01 -18.41
CA SER A 114 15.48 -38.96 -18.09
C SER A 114 15.75 -37.67 -17.31
N THR A 115 15.75 -37.82 -15.99
CA THR A 115 16.74 -37.26 -15.06
C THR A 115 17.14 -35.79 -15.22
N ALA A 116 16.88 -35.00 -14.17
CA ALA A 116 17.93 -34.20 -13.56
C ALA A 116 17.59 -33.94 -12.08
N PHE A 117 18.39 -34.57 -11.22
CA PHE A 117 18.56 -34.23 -9.80
C PHE A 117 19.26 -32.86 -9.66
#